data_AF-A0A7Y2TQF3-F1
#
_entry.id   AF-A0A7Y2TQF3-F1
#
_cell.length_a   1.000
_cell.length_b   1.000
_cell.length_c   1.000
_cell.angle_alpha   90.00
_cell.angle_beta   90.00
_cell.angle_gamma   90.00
#
_symmetry.space_group_name_H-M   'P 1'
#
loop_
_entity.id
_entity.type
_entity.pdbx_description
1 polymer ?
#
loop_
_entity_poly.entity_id
_entity_poly.type
_entity_poly.pdbx_seq_one_letter_code
_entity_poly.pdbx_strand_id
1 'polypeptide(L)'
;FGSKLALLRQVLERTMEPLADAIAGLGEAGQAPAADIARLLIRTLRKRPNLPPLVVREVMLPGGVMQQHFVEYLAPRLGGAMPSLLSREQAEGRMNGDLDPRISTLLLLSISIFPFVVRETAERALHVPLDEGGLARLERHIEHVLERGFSP
;
A
#
# COMPACT_ATOMS: atom_id res chain seq x y z
N PHE A 1 -19.37 -19.91 5.96
CA PHE A 1 -17.90 -20.09 6.02
C PHE A 1 -17.61 -21.18 7.05
N GLY A 2 -16.94 -22.27 6.69
CA GLY A 2 -16.77 -23.45 7.55
C GLY A 2 -15.68 -23.33 8.64
N SER A 3 -14.90 -22.24 8.66
CA SER A 3 -13.88 -21.95 9.68
C SER A 3 -13.51 -20.45 9.66
N LYS A 4 -12.84 -19.96 10.71
CA LYS A 4 -12.27 -18.60 10.75
C LYS A 4 -11.33 -18.35 9.56
N LEU A 5 -10.48 -19.33 9.25
CA LEU A 5 -9.56 -19.26 8.11
C LEU A 5 -10.32 -19.10 6.79
N ALA A 6 -11.37 -19.93 6.56
CA ALA A 6 -12.17 -19.85 5.35
C ALA A 6 -12.90 -18.50 5.21
N LEU A 7 -13.38 -17.95 6.34
CA LEU A 7 -13.97 -16.61 6.38
C LEU A 7 -12.94 -15.54 6.03
N LEU A 8 -11.81 -15.52 6.73
CA LEU A 8 -10.78 -14.49 6.55
C LEU A 8 -10.18 -14.52 5.15
N ARG A 9 -9.96 -15.71 4.59
CA ARG A 9 -9.51 -15.87 3.21
C ARG A 9 -10.46 -15.18 2.24
N GLN A 10 -11.75 -15.55 2.28
CA GLN A 10 -12.74 -14.99 1.36
C GLN A 10 -12.94 -13.49 1.57
N VAL A 11 -12.90 -13.01 2.83
CA VAL A 11 -12.99 -11.58 3.14
C VAL A 11 -11.79 -10.82 2.61
N LEU A 12 -10.56 -11.26 2.90
CA LEU A 12 -9.34 -10.58 2.47
C LEU A 12 -9.20 -10.61 0.94
N GLU A 13 -9.40 -11.77 0.30
CA GLU A 13 -9.33 -11.90 -1.15
C GLU A 13 -10.30 -10.92 -1.84
N ARG A 14 -11.58 -10.94 -1.48
CA ARG A 14 -12.59 -10.05 -2.06
C ARG A 14 -12.32 -8.58 -1.76
N THR A 15 -11.81 -8.27 -0.57
CA THR A 15 -11.56 -6.87 -0.17
C THR A 15 -10.35 -6.29 -0.89
N MET A 16 -9.35 -7.13 -1.19
CA MET A 16 -8.06 -6.77 -1.79
C MET A 16 -8.03 -6.90 -3.31
N GLU A 17 -8.95 -7.65 -3.92
CA GLU A 17 -9.07 -7.80 -5.38
C GLU A 17 -9.12 -6.45 -6.13
N PRO A 18 -9.97 -5.46 -5.75
CA PRO A 18 -9.95 -4.16 -6.42
C PRO A 18 -8.63 -3.40 -6.29
N LEU A 19 -7.85 -3.66 -5.23
CA LEU A 19 -6.53 -3.07 -5.08
C LEU A 19 -5.52 -3.72 -6.02
N ALA A 20 -5.57 -5.06 -6.13
CA ALA A 20 -4.73 -5.80 -7.06
C ALA A 20 -4.98 -5.37 -8.52
N ASP A 21 -6.25 -5.24 -8.92
CA ASP A 21 -6.63 -4.83 -10.27
C ASP A 21 -6.14 -3.40 -10.58
N ALA A 22 -6.26 -2.49 -9.62
CA ALA A 22 -5.81 -1.11 -9.81
C ALA A 22 -4.28 -1.01 -9.92
N ILE A 23 -3.52 -1.85 -9.21
CA ILE A 23 -2.06 -1.93 -9.34
C ILE A 23 -1.66 -2.53 -10.68
N ALA A 24 -2.38 -3.55 -11.16
CA ALA A 24 -2.16 -4.12 -12.49
C ALA A 24 -2.38 -3.07 -13.59
N GLY A 25 -3.45 -2.28 -13.49
CA GLY A 25 -3.76 -1.21 -14.45
C GLY A 25 -2.69 -0.11 -14.53
N LEU A 26 -1.96 0.19 -13.43
CA LEU A 26 -0.82 1.10 -13.46
C LEU A 26 0.34 0.57 -14.33
N GLY A 27 0.51 -0.75 -14.40
CA GLY A 27 1.49 -1.38 -15.29
C GLY A 27 1.16 -1.18 -16.76
N GLU A 28 -0.12 -1.27 -17.11
CA GLU A 28 -0.64 -1.14 -18.48
C GLU A 28 -0.60 0.31 -19.00
N ALA A 29 -0.73 1.30 -18.11
CA ALA A 29 -0.74 2.72 -18.46
C ALA A 29 0.61 3.26 -18.99
N GLY A 30 1.67 2.45 -19.01
CA GLY A 30 3.00 2.81 -19.53
C GLY A 30 3.85 3.66 -18.58
N GLN A 31 3.24 4.40 -17.66
CA GLN A 31 3.91 5.16 -16.61
C GLN A 31 3.28 4.87 -15.25
N ALA A 32 4.11 4.76 -14.22
CA ALA A 32 3.64 4.54 -12.85
C ALA A 32 4.47 5.35 -11.83
N PRO A 33 4.29 6.68 -11.78
CA PRO A 33 4.97 7.52 -10.79
C PRO A 33 4.69 7.03 -9.36
N ALA A 34 5.70 7.07 -8.49
CA ALA A 34 5.56 6.62 -7.10
C ALA A 34 4.41 7.35 -6.37
N ALA A 35 4.23 8.65 -6.64
CA ALA A 35 3.14 9.45 -6.09
C ALA A 35 1.74 8.92 -6.49
N ASP A 36 1.57 8.45 -7.73
CA ASP A 36 0.29 7.90 -8.20
C ASP A 36 -0.01 6.54 -7.55
N ILE A 37 1.01 5.71 -7.35
CA ILE A 37 0.88 4.47 -6.59
C ILE A 37 0.46 4.77 -5.14
N ALA A 38 1.12 5.72 -4.47
CA ALA A 38 0.75 6.12 -3.11
C ALA A 38 -0.69 6.64 -3.02
N ARG A 39 -1.06 7.54 -3.94
CA ARG A 39 -2.42 8.08 -4.07
C ARG A 39 -3.46 6.98 -4.24
N LEU A 40 -3.20 6.00 -5.11
CA LEU A 40 -4.07 4.84 -5.30
C LEU A 40 -4.26 4.05 -4.00
N LEU A 41 -3.17 3.75 -3.29
CA LEU A 41 -3.20 3.02 -2.03
C LEU A 41 -4.01 3.77 -0.96
N ILE A 42 -3.71 5.05 -0.74
CA ILE A 42 -4.38 5.91 0.24
C ILE A 42 -5.89 5.98 -0.03
N ARG A 43 -6.29 6.23 -1.28
CA ARG A 43 -7.70 6.30 -1.67
C ARG A 43 -8.43 4.98 -1.48
N THR A 44 -7.74 3.86 -1.72
CA THR A 44 -8.30 2.52 -1.56
C THR A 44 -8.50 2.15 -0.10
N LEU A 45 -7.52 2.46 0.75
CA LEU A 45 -7.55 2.19 2.19
C LEU A 45 -8.50 3.11 2.95
N ARG A 46 -8.68 4.36 2.49
CA ARG A 46 -9.71 5.28 3.01
C ARG A 46 -11.10 4.66 2.99
N LYS A 47 -11.44 3.93 1.92
CA LYS A 47 -12.74 3.26 1.77
C LYS A 47 -12.86 1.96 2.60
N ARG A 48 -11.77 1.53 3.24
CA ARG A 48 -11.64 0.22 3.92
C ARG A 48 -10.92 0.38 5.27
N PRO A 49 -11.43 1.19 6.21
CA PRO A 49 -10.72 1.51 7.46
C PRO A 49 -10.39 0.29 8.32
N ASN A 50 -11.16 -0.79 8.21
CA ASN A 50 -10.95 -2.02 8.98
C ASN A 50 -9.92 -2.97 8.34
N LEU A 51 -9.51 -2.74 7.08
CA LEU A 51 -8.59 -3.63 6.39
C LEU A 51 -7.16 -3.56 6.99
N PRO A 52 -6.54 -2.38 7.17
CA PRO A 52 -5.19 -2.30 7.76
C PRO A 52 -5.04 -3.00 9.12
N PRO A 53 -5.89 -2.75 10.15
CA PRO A 53 -5.74 -3.44 11.42
C PRO A 53 -5.99 -4.96 11.30
N LEU A 54 -6.90 -5.40 10.40
CA LEU A 54 -7.12 -6.81 10.14
C LEU A 54 -5.88 -7.49 9.55
N VAL A 55 -5.25 -6.86 8.55
CA VAL A 55 -4.01 -7.35 7.94
C VAL A 55 -2.90 -7.40 8.99
N VAL A 56 -2.74 -6.36 9.81
CA VAL A 56 -1.76 -6.38 10.90
C VAL A 56 -2.00 -7.58 11.83
N ARG A 57 -3.24 -7.80 12.27
CA ARG A 57 -3.54 -8.86 13.24
C ARG A 57 -3.40 -10.27 12.67
N GLU A 58 -3.91 -10.50 11.47
CA GLU A 58 -4.05 -11.85 10.90
C GLU A 58 -2.88 -12.24 9.98
N VAL A 59 -2.06 -11.28 9.54
CA VAL A 59 -0.92 -11.50 8.64
C VAL A 59 0.42 -11.16 9.28
N MET A 60 0.53 -9.99 9.94
CA MET A 60 1.84 -9.48 10.38
C MET A 60 2.23 -9.93 11.78
N LEU A 61 1.28 -9.99 12.72
CA LEU A 61 1.55 -10.34 14.11
C LEU A 61 1.60 -11.86 14.33
N PRO A 62 2.40 -12.35 15.29
CA PRO A 62 2.44 -13.76 15.65
C PRO A 62 1.05 -14.35 15.97
N GLY A 63 0.82 -15.58 15.51
CA GLY A 63 -0.45 -16.28 15.67
C GLY A 63 -1.55 -15.86 14.69
N GLY A 64 -1.24 -15.02 13.70
CA GLY A 64 -2.14 -14.68 12.61
C GLY A 64 -2.37 -15.88 11.68
N VAL A 65 -3.64 -16.27 11.47
CA VAL A 65 -3.96 -17.48 10.70
C VAL A 65 -3.81 -17.30 9.19
N MET A 66 -3.65 -16.05 8.73
CA MET A 66 -3.54 -15.70 7.30
C MET A 66 -2.09 -15.48 6.86
N GLN A 67 -1.09 -15.55 7.75
CA GLN A 67 0.30 -15.22 7.42
C GLN A 67 0.84 -16.01 6.22
N GLN A 68 0.72 -17.34 6.26
CA GLN A 68 1.19 -18.20 5.17
C GLN A 68 0.40 -17.95 3.87
N HIS A 69 -0.93 -17.94 3.96
CA HIS A 69 -1.81 -17.72 2.80
C HIS A 69 -1.54 -16.35 2.13
N PHE A 70 -1.27 -15.32 2.92
CA PHE A 70 -1.00 -13.99 2.40
C PHE A 70 0.30 -13.98 1.58
N VAL A 71 1.39 -14.55 2.10
CA VAL A 71 2.67 -14.58 1.40
C VAL A 71 2.59 -15.41 0.11
N GLU A 72 1.90 -16.55 0.16
CA GLU A 72 1.80 -17.46 -0.98
C GLU A 72 0.86 -16.95 -2.09
N TYR A 73 -0.27 -16.31 -1.74
CA TYR A 73 -1.34 -16.04 -2.71
C TYR A 73 -1.70 -14.56 -2.89
N LEU A 74 -1.56 -13.73 -1.84
CA LEU A 74 -1.99 -12.32 -1.89
C LEU A 74 -0.83 -11.36 -2.20
N ALA A 75 0.33 -11.54 -1.56
CA ALA A 75 1.49 -10.69 -1.75
C ALA A 75 1.98 -10.63 -3.22
N PRO A 76 2.02 -11.75 -3.98
CA PRO A 76 2.40 -11.70 -5.40
C PRO A 76 1.46 -10.83 -6.24
N ARG A 77 0.16 -10.82 -5.92
CA ARG A 77 -0.87 -10.04 -6.63
C ARG A 77 -0.89 -8.57 -6.22
N LEU A 78 -0.55 -8.26 -4.98
CA LEU A 78 -0.66 -6.92 -4.41
C LEU A 78 0.62 -6.10 -4.48
N GLY A 79 1.78 -6.74 -4.37
CA GLY A 79 3.07 -6.04 -4.28
C GLY A 79 4.12 -6.60 -5.23
N GLY A 80 3.92 -7.78 -5.80
CA GLY A 80 4.91 -8.44 -6.66
C GLY A 80 5.27 -7.64 -7.92
N ALA A 81 4.33 -6.86 -8.46
CA ALA A 81 4.56 -6.04 -9.65
C ALA A 81 5.23 -4.68 -9.36
N MET A 82 5.11 -4.15 -8.15
CA MET A 82 5.57 -2.79 -7.83
C MET A 82 7.08 -2.58 -8.01
N PRO A 83 7.97 -3.51 -7.61
CA PRO A 83 9.39 -3.35 -7.87
C PRO A 83 9.71 -3.23 -9.36
N SER A 84 9.03 -4.02 -10.21
CA SER A 84 9.20 -3.96 -11.65
C SER A 84 8.69 -2.64 -12.25
N LEU A 85 7.60 -2.08 -11.72
CA LEU A 85 7.12 -0.75 -12.13
C LEU A 85 8.17 0.33 -11.82
N LEU A 86 8.71 0.35 -10.60
CA LEU A 86 9.73 1.33 -10.22
C LEU A 86 11.04 1.11 -10.97
N SER A 87 11.43 -0.12 -11.25
CA SER A 87 12.59 -0.43 -12.11
C SER A 87 12.41 0.13 -13.53
N ARG A 88 11.20 0.07 -14.09
CA ARG A 88 10.90 0.67 -15.40
C ARG A 88 11.01 2.20 -15.35
N GLU A 89 10.41 2.84 -14.36
CA GLU A 89 10.51 4.30 -14.17
C GLU A 89 11.96 4.76 -14.04
N GLN A 90 12.78 4.01 -13.30
CA GLN A 90 14.21 4.29 -13.16
C GLN A 90 14.99 4.10 -14.46
N ALA A 91 14.76 3.01 -15.19
CA ALA A 91 15.41 2.75 -16.47
C ALA A 91 15.07 3.82 -17.53
N GLU A 92 13.89 4.43 -17.43
CA GLU A 92 13.43 5.51 -18.30
C GLU A 92 13.81 6.92 -17.78
N GLY A 93 14.63 7.00 -16.73
CA GLY A 93 15.14 8.26 -16.19
C GLY A 93 14.10 9.10 -15.46
N ARG A 94 13.00 8.50 -14.99
CA ARG A 94 11.93 9.17 -14.22
C ARG A 94 12.00 8.91 -12.72
N MET A 95 12.93 8.08 -12.29
CA MET A 95 13.25 7.84 -10.88
C MET A 95 14.75 7.96 -10.65
N ASN A 96 15.15 8.44 -9.47
CA ASN A 96 16.53 8.56 -9.04
C ASN A 96 17.28 7.23 -9.22
N GLY A 97 18.40 7.28 -9.96
CA GLY A 97 19.21 6.12 -10.32
C GLY A 97 19.93 5.45 -9.14
N ASP A 98 20.11 6.15 -8.02
CA ASP A 98 20.80 5.65 -6.83
C ASP A 98 19.89 4.82 -5.90
N LEU A 99 18.59 4.81 -6.16
CA LEU A 99 17.62 4.08 -5.35
C LEU A 99 17.47 2.62 -5.79
N ASP A 100 17.41 1.70 -4.84
CA ASP A 100 17.00 0.32 -5.12
C ASP A 100 15.47 0.24 -5.29
N PRO A 101 14.92 -0.24 -6.43
CA PRO A 101 13.47 -0.29 -6.65
C PRO A 101 12.68 -1.18 -5.68
N ARG A 102 13.30 -2.23 -5.12
CA ARG A 102 12.65 -3.13 -4.15
C ARG A 102 12.56 -2.47 -2.78
N ILE A 103 13.64 -1.83 -2.32
CA ILE A 103 13.64 -1.05 -1.09
C ILE A 103 12.67 0.14 -1.23
N SER A 104 12.68 0.81 -2.38
CA SER A 104 11.77 1.91 -2.68
C SER A 104 10.30 1.48 -2.63
N THR A 105 9.98 0.28 -3.14
CA THR A 105 8.65 -0.32 -2.99
C THR A 105 8.27 -0.49 -1.53
N LEU A 106 9.17 -1.02 -0.70
CA LEU A 106 8.91 -1.20 0.75
C LEU A 106 8.63 0.15 1.43
N LEU A 107 9.42 1.18 1.14
CA LEU A 107 9.24 2.52 1.69
C LEU A 107 7.92 3.16 1.23
N LEU A 108 7.59 3.01 -0.05
CA LEU A 108 6.34 3.48 -0.64
C LEU A 108 5.11 2.82 0.00
N LEU A 109 5.16 1.50 0.18
CA LEU A 109 4.10 0.76 0.90
C LEU A 109 4.00 1.23 2.35
N SER A 110 5.13 1.43 3.02
CA SER A 110 5.17 1.88 4.41
C SER A 110 4.52 3.25 4.58
N ILE A 111 4.94 4.26 3.81
CA ILE A 111 4.40 5.61 3.93
C ILE A 111 2.92 5.69 3.54
N SER A 112 2.46 4.82 2.64
CA SER A 112 1.07 4.79 2.17
C SER A 112 0.12 4.03 3.09
N ILE A 113 0.58 2.96 3.76
CA ILE A 113 -0.28 2.06 4.55
C ILE A 113 -0.22 2.39 6.04
N PHE A 114 0.97 2.69 6.56
CA PHE A 114 1.20 2.89 8.00
C PHE A 114 0.27 3.92 8.66
N PRO A 115 -0.05 5.08 8.04
CA PRO A 115 -0.98 6.04 8.63
C PRO A 115 -2.34 5.45 9.01
N PHE A 116 -2.80 4.43 8.28
CA PHE A 116 -4.06 3.75 8.58
C PHE A 116 -3.92 2.68 9.67
N VAL A 117 -2.74 2.09 9.83
CA VAL A 117 -2.44 1.15 10.91
C VAL A 117 -2.43 1.87 12.25
N VAL A 118 -1.81 3.05 12.30
CA VAL A 118 -1.67 3.85 13.52
C VAL A 118 -2.70 4.97 13.64
N ARG A 119 -3.86 4.84 12.98
CA ARG A 119 -4.87 5.91 12.88
C ARG A 119 -5.18 6.55 14.23
N GLU A 120 -5.51 5.74 15.23
CA GLU A 120 -5.88 6.23 16.56
C GLU A 120 -4.73 7.01 17.21
N THR A 121 -3.50 6.49 17.12
CA THR A 121 -2.30 7.16 17.63
C THR A 121 -2.01 8.45 16.87
N ALA A 122 -2.14 8.46 15.54
CA ALA A 122 -1.94 9.64 14.72
C ALA A 122 -2.94 10.76 15.08
N GLU A 123 -4.21 10.41 15.26
CA GLU A 123 -5.27 11.38 15.62
C GLU A 123 -5.10 11.89 17.06
N ARG A 124 -4.82 11.01 18.03
CA ARG A 124 -4.80 11.37 19.46
C ARG A 124 -3.47 11.94 19.94
N ALA A 125 -2.35 11.34 19.52
CA ALA A 125 -1.02 11.69 20.03
C ALA A 125 -0.27 12.68 19.13
N LEU A 126 -0.51 12.63 17.81
CA LEU A 126 0.16 13.52 16.84
C LEU A 126 -0.75 14.66 16.36
N HIS A 127 -2.02 14.66 16.75
CA HIS A 127 -3.03 15.62 16.30
C HIS A 127 -3.15 15.72 14.77
N VAL A 128 -2.98 14.59 14.09
CA VAL A 128 -3.13 14.46 12.65
C VAL A 128 -4.51 13.87 12.37
N PRO A 129 -5.51 14.67 11.94
CA PRO A 129 -6.81 14.12 11.56
C PRO A 129 -6.64 13.23 10.33
N LEU A 130 -7.32 12.08 10.32
CA LEU A 130 -7.37 11.17 9.15
C LEU A 130 -8.80 11.04 8.63
N ASP A 131 -9.59 12.10 8.78
CA ASP A 131 -10.84 12.35 8.07
C ASP A 131 -10.57 12.75 6.60
N GLU A 132 -11.61 13.17 5.86
CA GLU A 132 -11.45 13.50 4.44
C GLU A 132 -10.44 14.65 4.20
N GLY A 133 -10.50 15.72 4.99
CA GLY A 133 -9.60 16.86 4.86
C GLY A 133 -8.17 16.52 5.28
N GLY A 134 -8.03 15.76 6.36
CA GLY A 134 -6.76 15.27 6.86
C GLY A 134 -6.05 14.31 5.90
N LEU A 135 -6.79 13.38 5.29
CA LEU A 135 -6.25 12.47 4.27
C LEU A 135 -5.81 13.20 3.00
N ALA A 136 -6.54 14.23 2.56
CA ALA A 136 -6.10 15.06 1.43
C ALA A 136 -4.79 15.81 1.75
N ARG A 137 -4.62 16.26 3.00
CA ARG A 137 -3.35 16.88 3.44
C ARG A 137 -2.21 15.86 3.51
N LEU A 138 -2.48 14.65 4.00
CA LEU A 138 -1.53 13.54 4.03
C LEU A 138 -1.08 13.14 2.62
N GLU A 139 -2.02 12.96 1.68
CA GLU A 139 -1.74 12.64 0.27
C GLU A 139 -0.76 13.66 -0.33
N ARG A 140 -1.02 14.96 -0.15
CA ARG A 140 -0.12 16.03 -0.62
C ARG A 140 1.28 15.99 0.01
N HIS A 141 1.38 15.67 1.31
CA HIS A 141 2.70 15.57 1.95
C HIS A 141 3.49 14.35 1.44
N ILE A 142 2.81 13.23 1.26
CA ILE A 142 3.43 12.02 0.72
C ILE A 142 3.89 12.25 -0.72
N GLU A 143 3.06 12.87 -1.56
CA GLU A 143 3.42 13.28 -2.92
C GLU A 143 4.69 14.15 -2.92
N HIS A 144 4.72 15.20 -2.12
CA HIS A 144 5.89 16.10 -2.03
C HIS A 144 7.17 15.39 -1.55
N VAL A 145 7.05 14.45 -0.60
CA VAL A 145 8.19 13.63 -0.14
C VAL A 145 8.68 12.68 -1.24
N LEU A 146 7.75 12.05 -1.96
CA LEU A 146 8.08 11.14 -3.05
C LEU A 146 8.68 11.88 -4.24
N GLU A 147 8.13 13.03 -4.65
CA GLU A 147 8.71 13.86 -5.71
C GLU A 147 10.15 14.24 -5.38
N ARG A 148 10.43 14.72 -4.16
CA ARG A 148 11.80 15.11 -3.81
C ARG A 148 12.75 13.95 -3.53
N GLY A 149 12.22 12.80 -3.13
CA GLY A 149 13.02 11.64 -2.76
C GLY A 149 13.26 10.66 -3.91
N PHE A 150 12.29 10.53 -4.83
CA PHE A 150 12.26 9.50 -5.86
C PHE A 150 12.45 10.08 -7.26
N SER A 151 12.18 11.36 -7.52
CA SER A 151 12.46 11.94 -8.83
C SER A 151 13.98 12.07 -9.09
N PRO A 152 14.40 12.15 -10.36
CA PRO A 152 15.82 12.25 -10.75
C PRO A 152 16.56 13.43 -10.12
#